data_AF-A0A0W0X0G6-F1
#
_entry.id   AF-A0A0W0X0G6-F1
#
_cell.length_a   1.000
_cell.length_b   1.000
_cell.length_c   1.000
_cell.angle_alpha   90.00
_cell.angle_beta   90.00
_cell.angle_gamma   90.00
#
_symmetry.space_group_name_H-M   'P 1'
#
loop_
_entity.id
_entity.type
_entity.pdbx_description
1 polymer ?
#
loop_
_entity_poly.entity_id
_entity_poly.type
_entity_poly.pdbx_seq_one_letter_code
_entity_poly.pdbx_strand_id
1 'polypeptide(L)'
;MIPAKEEAELFRYRASKADIELLIADKKEKRDINCHVIVGNDPCSLSDFLDNLSKNGQKRTQLIFKIASGEHWSVMDIQRDKTGRLSIFFLDAIGHEHNLKPLLNYSKGKKIKVITSMGELQKDSSSCSIFCIDQAFHMSKIVDLHAQLAQVKKQDPKHKARLHVDPFDLPPVLVKNVQSVSFIGKYLTKHPEYEHLIINKKGQTLREYAASHYVTTADGTIAGAIQYKQQRYRTRVNKSKGYPEDPHYKEKLAAQAQNTIAQAIKKIDHLNVDFDPSQSLQEIHSALLLQLKKIRDSRPLKDAYTVLNLKKPPQALQEVIAKKQEQIDRLLFLSEMKFDKHLVIFIAKNDEMMEKAKKNPDYEKATQTTTVFCEALVAAMNKFLHARAEQPFKENLYDDCKMAIRNASKILHKHREWIGAIKKFLIDIAAFLTLGFSDGKLGIFAKTDSGQKLDAFEVDVVNQLNATG
;
A
#
# COMPACT_ATOMS: atom_id res chain seq x y z
N MET A 1 22.74 -19.65 9.43
CA MET A 1 21.43 -19.78 8.75
C MET A 1 20.35 -19.69 9.81
N ILE A 2 19.63 -18.58 9.86
CA ILE A 2 18.45 -18.40 10.70
C ILE A 2 17.28 -18.96 9.87
N PRO A 3 16.42 -19.85 10.40
CA PRO A 3 15.33 -20.45 9.63
C PRO A 3 14.42 -19.38 9.03
N ALA A 4 13.96 -19.58 7.78
CA ALA A 4 13.08 -18.67 7.05
C ALA A 4 11.75 -18.30 7.75
N LYS A 5 11.38 -18.98 8.85
CA LYS A 5 10.25 -18.60 9.71
C LYS A 5 10.58 -17.46 10.69
N GLU A 6 11.85 -17.24 11.03
CA GLU A 6 12.28 -16.12 11.90
C GLU A 6 12.47 -14.82 11.12
N GLU A 7 12.61 -14.87 9.79
CA GLU A 7 12.57 -13.67 8.93
C GLU A 7 11.19 -12.99 8.92
N ALA A 8 10.11 -13.67 9.35
CA ALA A 8 8.76 -13.08 9.39
C ALA A 8 8.54 -12.09 10.57
N GLU A 9 9.45 -11.98 11.53
CA GLU A 9 9.42 -10.98 12.61
C GLU A 9 10.06 -9.64 12.19
N LEU A 10 9.77 -9.19 10.96
CA LEU A 10 10.69 -8.33 10.20
C LEU A 10 11.10 -7.00 10.85
N PHE A 11 10.34 -6.40 11.77
CA PHE A 11 10.72 -5.09 12.37
C PHE A 11 10.17 -4.82 13.76
N ARG A 12 9.15 -5.55 14.19
CA ARG A 12 8.36 -5.17 15.37
C ARG A 12 7.73 -6.40 15.98
N TYR A 13 7.91 -6.57 17.28
CA TYR A 13 7.32 -7.66 18.03
C TYR A 13 5.79 -7.63 17.96
N ARG A 14 5.22 -8.54 17.19
CA ARG A 14 3.77 -8.72 17.09
C ARG A 14 3.43 -9.95 17.90
N ALA A 15 2.69 -9.75 18.99
CA ALA A 15 2.27 -10.88 19.79
C ALA A 15 1.41 -11.83 18.93
N SER A 16 1.91 -13.05 18.74
CA SER A 16 1.17 -14.18 18.17
C SER A 16 0.09 -14.66 19.14
N LYS A 17 -0.76 -15.61 18.72
CA LYS A 17 -1.74 -16.25 19.63
C LYS A 17 -1.05 -16.82 20.88
N ALA A 18 0.01 -17.61 20.67
CA ALA A 18 0.79 -18.21 21.74
C ALA A 18 1.42 -17.15 22.67
N ASP A 19 1.91 -16.05 22.12
CA ASP A 19 2.45 -14.95 22.93
C ASP A 19 1.37 -14.26 23.78
N ILE A 20 0.18 -14.05 23.20
CA ILE A 20 -0.97 -13.49 23.92
C ILE A 20 -1.40 -14.45 25.04
N GLU A 21 -1.44 -15.75 24.79
CA GLU A 21 -1.75 -16.79 25.80
C GLU A 21 -0.75 -16.75 26.95
N LEU A 22 0.55 -16.68 26.67
CA LEU A 22 1.60 -16.56 27.69
C LEU A 22 1.44 -15.28 28.53
N LEU A 23 1.15 -14.15 27.89
CA LEU A 23 0.94 -12.88 28.58
C LEU A 23 -0.34 -12.87 29.42
N ILE A 24 -1.40 -13.56 28.98
CA ILE A 24 -2.62 -13.77 29.77
C ILE A 24 -2.31 -14.66 30.98
N ALA A 25 -1.54 -15.74 30.81
CA ALA A 25 -1.13 -16.63 31.89
C ALA A 25 -0.31 -15.89 32.97
N ASP A 26 0.73 -15.13 32.57
CA ASP A 26 1.51 -14.25 33.48
C ASP A 26 0.60 -13.27 34.25
N LYS A 27 -0.50 -12.85 33.62
CA LYS A 27 -1.47 -11.95 34.26
C LYS A 27 -2.36 -12.67 35.26
N LYS A 28 -2.82 -13.88 34.92
CA LYS A 28 -3.68 -14.74 35.75
C LYS A 28 -3.01 -15.16 37.06
N GLU A 29 -1.70 -15.42 37.03
CA GLU A 29 -0.92 -15.72 38.25
C GLU A 29 -0.94 -14.58 39.27
N LYS A 30 -1.11 -13.34 38.80
CA LYS A 30 -1.03 -12.13 39.65
C LYS A 30 -2.40 -11.57 40.00
N ARG A 31 -3.45 -11.94 39.27
CA ARG A 31 -4.80 -11.39 39.36
C ARG A 31 -5.81 -12.36 38.78
N ASP A 32 -6.98 -12.42 39.38
CA ASP A 32 -8.14 -13.06 38.76
C ASP A 32 -8.57 -12.26 37.52
N ILE A 33 -8.24 -12.78 36.33
CA ILE A 33 -8.62 -12.20 35.05
C ILE A 33 -9.17 -13.28 34.12
N ASN A 34 -10.40 -13.08 33.68
CA ASN A 34 -11.05 -13.95 32.71
C ASN A 34 -10.87 -13.42 31.29
N CYS A 35 -9.65 -13.57 30.78
CA CYS A 35 -9.27 -13.18 29.43
C CYS A 35 -8.97 -14.41 28.57
N HIS A 36 -9.44 -14.38 27.33
CA HIS A 36 -9.26 -15.44 26.32
C HIS A 36 -8.78 -14.85 25.00
N VAL A 37 -8.23 -15.71 24.14
CA VAL A 37 -7.84 -15.36 22.78
C VAL A 37 -8.36 -16.39 21.77
N ILE A 38 -8.89 -15.91 20.65
CA ILE A 38 -9.42 -16.75 19.56
C ILE A 38 -8.84 -16.31 18.22
N VAL A 39 -8.47 -17.29 17.39
CA VAL A 39 -8.04 -17.08 16.01
C VAL A 39 -8.92 -17.88 15.07
N GLY A 40 -9.77 -17.19 14.32
CA GLY A 40 -10.65 -17.83 13.34
C GLY A 40 -11.58 -18.84 13.99
N ASN A 41 -11.40 -20.11 13.64
CA ASN A 41 -12.15 -21.25 14.16
C ASN A 41 -11.28 -22.15 15.07
N ASP A 42 -10.08 -21.70 15.48
CA ASP A 42 -9.15 -22.50 16.27
C ASP A 42 -8.99 -21.96 17.72
N PRO A 43 -9.35 -22.75 18.76
CA PRO A 43 -9.95 -24.09 18.70
C PRO A 43 -11.48 -24.07 18.45
N CYS A 44 -12.10 -22.89 18.50
CA CYS A 44 -13.54 -22.71 18.25
C CYS A 44 -13.80 -21.39 17.52
N SER A 45 -14.99 -21.25 16.92
CA SER A 45 -15.40 -20.00 16.30
C SER A 45 -15.82 -18.96 17.33
N LEU A 46 -15.87 -17.68 16.92
CA LEU A 46 -16.45 -16.61 17.75
C LEU A 46 -17.88 -16.95 18.19
N SER A 47 -18.69 -17.53 17.29
CA SER A 47 -20.08 -17.89 17.59
C SER A 47 -20.16 -18.96 18.66
N ASP A 48 -19.34 -20.02 18.55
CA ASP A 48 -19.31 -21.12 19.53
C ASP A 48 -18.87 -20.62 20.90
N PHE A 49 -17.87 -19.73 20.94
CA PHE A 49 -17.42 -19.11 22.19
C PHE A 49 -18.53 -18.29 22.85
N LEU A 50 -19.23 -17.44 22.08
CA LEU A 50 -20.29 -16.60 22.61
C LEU A 50 -21.52 -17.41 23.04
N ASP A 51 -21.86 -18.48 22.31
CA ASP A 51 -22.97 -19.37 22.68
C ASP A 51 -22.64 -20.17 23.96
N ASN A 52 -21.40 -20.64 24.11
CA ASN A 52 -20.94 -21.25 25.36
C ASN A 52 -20.98 -20.23 26.51
N LEU A 53 -20.48 -19.01 26.27
CA LEU A 53 -20.45 -17.97 27.28
C LEU A 53 -21.87 -17.61 27.75
N SER A 54 -22.85 -17.50 26.85
CA SER A 54 -24.25 -17.22 27.19
C SER A 54 -24.85 -18.27 28.14
N LYS A 55 -24.50 -19.55 27.94
CA LYS A 55 -25.02 -20.68 28.75
C LYS A 55 -24.27 -20.84 30.07
N ASN A 56 -22.95 -20.94 30.00
CA ASN A 56 -22.11 -21.44 31.10
C ASN A 56 -20.95 -20.48 31.48
N GLY A 57 -20.88 -19.31 30.85
CA GLY A 57 -19.77 -18.38 31.03
C GLY A 57 -19.77 -17.61 32.35
N GLN A 58 -18.60 -17.08 32.70
CA GLN A 58 -18.47 -16.13 33.80
C GLN A 58 -19.24 -14.83 33.51
N LYS A 59 -19.56 -14.08 34.57
CA LYS A 59 -20.29 -12.81 34.48
C LYS A 59 -19.59 -11.77 33.60
N ARG A 60 -18.26 -11.79 33.56
CA ARG A 60 -17.46 -10.87 32.76
C ARG A 60 -16.27 -11.58 32.14
N THR A 61 -16.04 -11.30 30.86
CA THR A 61 -15.00 -11.94 30.05
C THR A 61 -14.37 -10.93 29.13
N GLN A 62 -13.04 -10.89 29.05
CA GLN A 62 -12.34 -10.21 27.97
C GLN A 62 -11.98 -11.20 26.87
N LEU A 63 -12.17 -10.80 25.62
CA LEU A 63 -11.84 -11.63 24.47
C LEU A 63 -10.97 -10.83 23.49
N ILE A 64 -9.80 -11.37 23.16
CA ILE A 64 -8.97 -10.88 22.07
C ILE A 64 -9.22 -11.79 20.87
N PHE A 65 -9.57 -11.21 19.72
CA PHE A 65 -10.03 -11.98 18.58
C PHE A 65 -9.45 -11.48 17.26
N LYS A 66 -9.16 -12.41 16.35
CA LYS A 66 -8.98 -12.14 14.93
C LYS A 66 -9.63 -13.23 14.07
N ILE A 67 -10.08 -12.86 12.88
CA ILE A 67 -10.55 -13.83 11.86
C ILE A 67 -9.38 -14.66 11.29
N ALA A 68 -9.66 -15.88 10.80
CA ALA A 68 -8.65 -16.81 10.29
C ALA A 68 -7.81 -16.22 9.14
N SER A 69 -8.46 -15.56 8.19
CA SER A 69 -7.84 -14.94 7.02
C SER A 69 -7.18 -13.59 7.31
N GLY A 70 -7.23 -13.12 8.56
CA GLY A 70 -6.79 -11.80 8.96
C GLY A 70 -5.55 -11.82 9.85
N GLU A 71 -4.77 -10.73 9.77
CA GLU A 71 -3.67 -10.46 10.69
C GLU A 71 -4.05 -9.46 11.79
N HIS A 72 -5.23 -8.85 11.66
CA HIS A 72 -5.69 -7.77 12.52
C HIS A 72 -6.43 -8.29 13.75
N TRP A 73 -6.08 -7.76 14.93
CA TRP A 73 -6.68 -8.11 16.21
C TRP A 73 -7.63 -7.02 16.69
N SER A 74 -8.73 -7.43 17.32
CA SER A 74 -9.65 -6.56 18.05
C SER A 74 -9.91 -7.14 19.44
N VAL A 75 -10.48 -6.33 20.35
CA VAL A 75 -10.76 -6.75 21.72
C VAL A 75 -12.22 -6.50 22.09
N MET A 76 -12.78 -7.37 22.93
CA MET A 76 -14.13 -7.26 23.46
C MET A 76 -14.12 -7.34 25.00
N ASP A 77 -14.94 -6.50 25.65
CA ASP A 77 -15.43 -6.72 27.02
C ASP A 77 -16.85 -7.28 26.92
N ILE A 78 -17.09 -8.44 27.53
CA ILE A 78 -18.37 -9.14 27.45
C ILE A 78 -18.92 -9.28 28.85
N GLN A 79 -20.14 -8.80 29.07
CA GLN A 79 -20.90 -8.98 30.30
C GLN A 79 -22.07 -9.91 30.06
N ARG A 80 -22.23 -10.88 30.95
CA ARG A 80 -23.35 -11.82 30.98
C ARG A 80 -24.24 -11.49 32.18
N ASP A 81 -25.52 -11.27 31.92
CA ASP A 81 -26.51 -11.12 32.98
C ASP A 81 -26.96 -12.47 33.56
N LYS A 82 -27.76 -12.42 34.63
CA LYS A 82 -28.27 -13.64 35.31
C LYS A 82 -29.15 -14.51 34.40
N THR A 83 -29.71 -13.96 33.32
CA THR A 83 -30.56 -14.66 32.34
C THR A 83 -29.76 -15.20 31.16
N GLY A 84 -28.45 -15.01 31.14
CA GLY A 84 -27.56 -15.43 30.05
C GLY A 84 -27.50 -14.45 28.87
N ARG A 85 -28.14 -13.27 28.94
CA ARG A 85 -28.04 -12.27 27.87
C ARG A 85 -26.69 -11.60 27.92
N LEU A 86 -26.14 -11.33 26.73
CA LEU A 86 -24.84 -10.72 26.56
C LEU A 86 -24.96 -9.22 26.25
N SER A 87 -24.15 -8.43 26.95
CA SER A 87 -23.77 -7.08 26.51
C SER A 87 -22.30 -7.12 26.12
N ILE A 88 -21.97 -6.57 24.95
CA ILE A 88 -20.63 -6.64 24.37
C ILE A 88 -20.17 -5.23 24.04
N PHE A 89 -19.01 -4.85 24.54
CA PHE A 89 -18.25 -3.69 24.08
C PHE A 89 -17.11 -4.15 23.18
N PHE A 90 -17.16 -3.76 21.91
CA PHE A 90 -16.13 -4.03 20.91
C PHE A 90 -15.23 -2.81 20.73
N LEU A 91 -13.92 -2.97 20.91
CA LEU A 91 -12.93 -1.92 20.71
C LEU A 91 -11.92 -2.32 19.65
N ASP A 92 -11.74 -1.44 18.68
CA ASP A 92 -10.75 -1.58 17.61
C ASP A 92 -9.88 -0.34 17.50
N ALA A 93 -8.59 -0.45 17.81
CA ALA A 93 -7.72 0.72 17.91
C ALA A 93 -7.46 1.43 16.57
N ILE A 94 -7.46 0.71 15.45
CA ILE A 94 -7.19 1.26 14.12
C ILE A 94 -8.48 1.64 13.37
N GLY A 95 -9.60 0.97 13.69
CA GLY A 95 -10.91 1.18 13.07
C GLY A 95 -11.23 0.21 11.94
N HIS A 96 -10.70 -1.02 12.01
CA HIS A 96 -10.83 -1.99 10.93
C HIS A 96 -12.06 -2.91 11.11
N GLU A 97 -13.07 -2.75 10.25
CA GLU A 97 -14.38 -3.40 10.45
C GLU A 97 -14.44 -4.91 10.22
N HIS A 98 -13.38 -5.54 9.70
CA HIS A 98 -13.45 -6.97 9.33
C HIS A 98 -13.75 -7.88 10.52
N ASN A 99 -13.22 -7.59 11.70
CA ASN A 99 -13.50 -8.36 12.92
C ASN A 99 -14.85 -8.04 13.54
N LEU A 100 -15.45 -6.88 13.21
CA LEU A 100 -16.77 -6.50 13.68
C LEU A 100 -17.88 -7.27 12.95
N LYS A 101 -17.70 -7.56 11.65
CA LYS A 101 -18.72 -8.23 10.81
C LYS A 101 -19.21 -9.57 11.40
N PRO A 102 -18.34 -10.51 11.83
CA PRO A 102 -18.79 -11.75 12.48
C PRO A 102 -19.62 -11.52 13.74
N LEU A 103 -19.22 -10.55 14.58
CA LEU A 103 -19.96 -10.20 15.80
C LEU A 103 -21.35 -9.65 15.47
N LEU A 104 -21.45 -8.74 14.50
CA LEU A 104 -22.74 -8.18 14.08
C LEU A 104 -23.64 -9.28 13.50
N ASN A 105 -23.09 -10.17 12.68
CA ASN A 105 -23.85 -11.31 12.15
C ASN A 105 -24.35 -12.24 13.26
N TYR A 106 -23.52 -12.55 14.26
CA TYR A 106 -23.93 -13.33 15.43
C TYR A 106 -25.04 -12.64 16.23
N SER A 107 -24.99 -11.29 16.35
CA SER A 107 -25.98 -10.52 17.10
C SER A 107 -27.34 -10.39 16.41
N LYS A 108 -27.42 -10.62 15.08
CA LYS A 108 -28.69 -10.53 14.34
C LYS A 108 -29.71 -11.52 14.88
N GLY A 109 -30.91 -11.04 15.20
CA GLY A 109 -31.99 -11.86 15.78
C GLY A 109 -31.76 -12.28 17.24
N LYS A 110 -30.59 -11.99 17.83
CA LYS A 110 -30.31 -12.22 19.25
C LYS A 110 -30.53 -10.92 20.04
N LYS A 111 -31.10 -11.01 21.25
CA LYS A 111 -31.25 -9.86 22.17
C LYS A 111 -29.91 -9.48 22.81
N ILE A 112 -28.91 -9.16 21.99
CA ILE A 112 -27.54 -8.82 22.40
C ILE A 112 -27.31 -7.33 22.18
N LYS A 113 -26.80 -6.65 23.20
CA LYS A 113 -26.45 -5.23 23.11
C LYS A 113 -24.98 -5.09 22.71
N VAL A 114 -24.73 -4.58 21.51
CA VAL A 114 -23.37 -4.31 21.01
C VAL A 114 -23.08 -2.80 21.04
N ILE A 115 -22.06 -2.41 21.80
CA ILE A 115 -21.47 -1.06 21.78
C ILE A 115 -20.12 -1.17 21.10
N THR A 116 -19.78 -0.21 20.24
CA THR A 116 -18.54 -0.21 19.46
C THR A 116 -17.76 1.08 19.66
N SER A 117 -16.44 1.01 19.78
CA SER A 117 -15.55 2.16 19.60
C SER A 117 -14.41 1.75 18.68
N MET A 118 -14.09 2.59 17.70
CA MET A 118 -13.24 2.21 16.59
C MET A 118 -12.41 3.40 16.12
N GLY A 119 -11.13 3.15 15.81
CA GLY A 119 -10.25 4.14 15.18
C GLY A 119 -9.56 5.09 16.15
N GLU A 120 -8.80 6.02 15.56
CA GLU A 120 -8.07 7.12 16.21
C GLU A 120 -6.95 6.78 17.21
N LEU A 121 -6.97 5.59 17.82
CA LEU A 121 -5.98 5.19 18.83
C LEU A 121 -4.66 4.71 18.20
N GLN A 122 -4.75 3.88 17.16
CA GLN A 122 -3.62 3.32 16.42
C GLN A 122 -3.49 4.00 15.06
N LYS A 123 -2.28 4.43 14.72
CA LYS A 123 -1.90 5.03 13.44
C LYS A 123 -0.95 4.13 12.63
N ASP A 124 -0.24 3.19 13.26
CA ASP A 124 0.59 2.21 12.54
C ASP A 124 -0.16 0.93 12.16
N SER A 125 0.47 0.06 11.36
CA SER A 125 -0.10 -1.23 10.89
C SER A 125 0.32 -2.45 11.72
N SER A 126 0.91 -2.25 12.89
CA SER A 126 1.71 -3.28 13.57
C SER A 126 1.37 -3.50 15.04
N SER A 127 0.75 -2.53 15.70
CA SER A 127 0.56 -2.55 17.15
C SER A 127 -0.79 -3.10 17.60
N CYS A 128 -1.63 -3.63 16.70
CA CYS A 128 -3.00 -4.04 17.05
C CYS A 128 -3.06 -5.11 18.15
N SER A 129 -2.18 -6.12 18.13
CA SER A 129 -2.12 -7.13 19.21
C SER A 129 -1.69 -6.53 20.55
N ILE A 130 -0.77 -5.56 20.54
CA ILE A 130 -0.30 -4.85 21.74
C ILE A 130 -1.39 -3.95 22.31
N PHE A 131 -2.14 -3.26 21.46
CA PHE A 131 -3.33 -2.49 21.86
C PHE A 131 -4.38 -3.41 22.49
N CYS A 132 -4.74 -4.50 21.80
CA CYS A 132 -5.79 -5.42 22.25
C CYS A 132 -5.48 -6.02 23.63
N ILE A 133 -4.23 -6.46 23.86
CA ILE A 133 -3.87 -7.05 25.15
C ILE A 133 -3.80 -6.01 26.29
N ASP A 134 -3.26 -4.81 26.03
CA ASP A 134 -3.24 -3.75 27.05
C ASP A 134 -4.68 -3.30 27.37
N GLN A 135 -5.52 -3.14 26.35
CA GLN A 135 -6.93 -2.79 26.50
C GLN A 135 -7.71 -3.87 27.24
N ALA A 136 -7.56 -5.15 26.91
CA ALA A 136 -8.18 -6.25 27.66
C ALA A 136 -7.84 -6.18 29.15
N PHE A 137 -6.56 -5.99 29.48
CA PHE A 137 -6.11 -5.87 30.87
C PHE A 137 -6.58 -4.59 31.57
N HIS A 138 -6.99 -3.56 30.83
CA HIS A 138 -7.54 -2.34 31.39
C HIS A 138 -9.05 -2.43 31.54
N MET A 139 -9.76 -2.94 30.54
CA MET A 139 -11.19 -3.24 30.60
C MET A 139 -11.53 -4.12 31.79
N SER A 140 -10.73 -5.16 32.06
CA SER A 140 -10.93 -6.08 33.18
C SER A 140 -10.92 -5.39 34.57
N LYS A 141 -10.40 -4.16 34.67
CA LYS A 141 -10.31 -3.39 35.93
C LYS A 141 -11.38 -2.33 36.09
N ILE A 142 -12.10 -1.97 35.02
CA ILE A 142 -13.11 -0.91 35.04
C ILE A 142 -14.45 -1.56 35.37
N VAL A 143 -14.84 -1.57 36.65
CA VAL A 143 -15.98 -2.35 37.16
C VAL A 143 -17.29 -2.07 36.40
N ASP A 144 -17.55 -0.80 36.11
CA ASP A 144 -18.79 -0.24 35.57
C ASP A 144 -18.69 0.17 34.09
N LEU A 145 -17.72 -0.40 33.34
CA LEU A 145 -17.44 -0.01 31.95
C LEU A 145 -18.70 0.06 31.06
N HIS A 146 -19.56 -0.97 31.07
CA HIS A 146 -20.75 -0.99 30.23
C HIS A 146 -21.80 0.05 30.63
N ALA A 147 -21.82 0.49 31.89
CA ALA A 147 -22.69 1.55 32.37
C ALA A 147 -22.16 2.93 31.91
N GLN A 148 -20.86 3.18 32.07
CA GLN A 148 -20.21 4.41 31.57
C GLN A 148 -20.43 4.58 30.07
N LEU A 149 -20.15 3.53 29.28
CA LEU A 149 -20.34 3.56 27.82
C LEU A 149 -21.81 3.72 27.42
N ALA A 150 -22.77 3.30 28.25
CA ALA A 150 -24.19 3.47 27.96
C ALA A 150 -24.65 4.93 28.06
N GLN A 151 -23.90 5.80 28.75
CA GLN A 151 -24.22 7.22 28.90
C GLN A 151 -23.74 8.06 27.71
N VAL A 152 -22.66 7.63 27.05
CA VAL A 152 -22.00 8.39 25.96
C VAL A 152 -22.24 7.81 24.57
N LYS A 153 -22.82 6.61 24.47
CA LYS A 153 -23.14 5.98 23.18
C LYS A 153 -24.10 6.83 22.35
N LYS A 154 -23.89 6.82 21.05
CA LYS A 154 -24.78 7.39 20.04
C LYS A 154 -25.20 6.31 19.06
N GLN A 155 -26.32 6.51 18.39
CA GLN A 155 -26.71 5.65 17.29
C GLN A 155 -25.70 5.82 16.15
N ASP A 156 -25.16 4.72 15.62
CA ASP A 156 -24.26 4.79 14.48
C ASP A 156 -25.03 5.31 13.25
N PRO A 157 -24.57 6.40 12.59
CA PRO A 157 -25.27 6.99 11.44
C PRO A 157 -25.40 6.04 10.25
N LYS A 158 -24.45 5.12 10.08
CA LYS A 158 -24.39 4.17 8.97
C LYS A 158 -25.08 2.85 9.30
N HIS A 159 -25.23 2.52 10.59
CA HIS A 159 -25.76 1.24 11.04
C HIS A 159 -26.78 1.41 12.18
N LYS A 160 -28.08 1.44 11.85
CA LYS A 160 -29.18 1.60 12.82
C LYS A 160 -29.25 0.53 13.93
N ALA A 161 -28.56 -0.60 13.79
CA ALA A 161 -28.46 -1.63 14.83
C ALA A 161 -27.23 -1.49 15.73
N ARG A 162 -26.35 -0.52 15.47
CA ARG A 162 -25.04 -0.37 16.12
C ARG A 162 -25.01 0.88 16.99
N LEU A 163 -24.59 0.70 18.23
CA LEU A 163 -24.30 1.81 19.14
C LEU A 163 -22.80 2.11 19.06
N HIS A 164 -22.45 3.38 18.90
CA HIS A 164 -21.08 3.83 18.76
C HIS A 164 -20.68 4.78 19.89
N VAL A 165 -19.48 4.60 20.42
CA VAL A 165 -18.81 5.50 21.35
C VAL A 165 -17.59 6.06 20.63
N ASP A 166 -17.54 7.38 20.54
CA ASP A 166 -16.39 8.11 20.01
C ASP A 166 -15.15 7.73 20.84
N PRO A 167 -13.99 7.41 20.23
CA PRO A 167 -12.75 7.17 20.96
C PRO A 167 -12.40 8.26 21.99
N PHE A 168 -12.85 9.50 21.78
CA PHE A 168 -12.67 10.59 22.74
C PHE A 168 -13.50 10.44 24.03
N ASP A 169 -14.59 9.67 24.02
CA ASP A 169 -15.44 9.41 25.19
C ASP A 169 -15.02 8.13 25.96
N LEU A 170 -13.92 7.49 25.57
CA LEU A 170 -13.41 6.31 26.26
C LEU A 170 -12.74 6.68 27.60
N PRO A 171 -12.75 5.80 28.61
CA PRO A 171 -11.98 6.00 29.84
C PRO A 171 -10.49 6.29 29.60
N PRO A 172 -9.84 7.18 30.38
CA PRO A 172 -8.46 7.63 30.15
C PRO A 172 -7.43 6.49 30.04
N VAL A 173 -7.62 5.43 30.82
CA VAL A 173 -6.73 4.26 30.83
C VAL A 173 -6.76 3.45 29.52
N LEU A 174 -7.81 3.57 28.70
CA LEU A 174 -7.94 2.90 27.40
C LEU A 174 -7.33 3.71 26.25
N VAL A 175 -7.15 5.03 26.42
CA VAL A 175 -6.58 5.92 25.40
C VAL A 175 -5.12 6.30 25.64
N LYS A 176 -4.56 6.00 26.81
CA LYS A 176 -3.20 6.43 27.21
C LYS A 176 -2.06 6.02 26.29
N ASN A 177 -2.23 5.00 25.45
CA ASN A 177 -1.21 4.57 24.49
C ASN A 177 -1.51 5.03 23.05
N VAL A 178 -2.43 5.99 22.86
CA VAL A 178 -2.74 6.57 21.55
C VAL A 178 -1.49 7.09 20.85
N GLN A 179 -1.40 6.88 19.54
CA GLN A 179 -0.22 7.22 18.75
C GLN A 179 -0.22 8.66 18.22
N SER A 180 -1.24 9.46 18.55
CA SER A 180 -1.35 10.87 18.19
C SER A 180 -1.13 11.77 19.41
N VAL A 181 -0.08 12.60 19.35
CA VAL A 181 0.19 13.63 20.37
C VAL A 181 -1.00 14.60 20.47
N SER A 182 -1.53 15.03 19.32
CA SER A 182 -2.68 15.94 19.26
C SER A 182 -3.97 15.35 19.85
N PHE A 183 -4.12 14.01 19.84
CA PHE A 183 -5.30 13.36 20.41
C PHE A 183 -5.38 13.58 21.92
N ILE A 184 -4.27 13.42 22.66
CA ILE A 184 -4.26 13.62 24.12
C ILE A 184 -4.69 15.03 24.49
N GLY A 185 -4.18 16.04 23.78
CA GLY A 185 -4.59 17.44 23.97
C GLY A 185 -6.09 17.63 23.78
N LYS A 186 -6.62 17.21 22.63
CA LYS A 186 -8.06 17.30 22.33
C LYS A 186 -8.94 16.51 23.30
N TYR A 187 -8.47 15.35 23.74
CA TYR A 187 -9.14 14.49 24.71
C TYR A 187 -9.30 15.20 26.05
N LEU A 188 -8.23 15.79 26.57
CA LEU A 188 -8.27 16.52 27.83
C LEU A 188 -9.04 17.85 27.73
N THR A 189 -9.06 18.49 26.56
CA THR A 189 -9.94 19.65 26.32
C THR A 189 -11.42 19.26 26.35
N LYS A 190 -11.78 18.09 25.82
CA LYS A 190 -13.17 17.58 25.85
C LYS A 190 -13.58 17.11 27.25
N HIS A 191 -12.63 16.56 28.01
CA HIS A 191 -12.83 15.99 29.35
C HIS A 191 -11.89 16.63 30.38
N PRO A 192 -12.12 17.90 30.77
CA PRO A 192 -11.29 18.60 31.73
C PRO A 192 -11.23 17.88 33.10
N GLU A 193 -12.26 17.11 33.44
CA GLU A 193 -12.29 16.26 34.64
C GLU A 193 -11.17 15.19 34.69
N TYR A 194 -10.55 14.86 33.55
CA TYR A 194 -9.47 13.88 33.47
C TYR A 194 -8.06 14.48 33.51
N GLU A 195 -7.91 15.81 33.51
CA GLU A 195 -6.60 16.48 33.50
C GLU A 195 -5.74 16.06 34.71
N HIS A 196 -6.36 15.93 35.88
CA HIS A 196 -5.68 15.60 37.13
C HIS A 196 -5.89 14.13 37.57
N LEU A 197 -6.56 13.31 36.75
CA LEU A 197 -6.82 11.91 37.10
C LEU A 197 -5.54 11.09 37.02
N ILE A 198 -5.21 10.40 38.12
CA ILE A 198 -4.07 9.46 38.16
C ILE A 198 -4.42 8.16 37.43
N ILE A 199 -3.68 7.83 36.37
CA ILE A 199 -3.98 6.69 35.49
C ILE A 199 -3.07 5.47 35.68
N ASN A 200 -2.05 5.58 36.54
CA ASN A 200 -1.10 4.50 36.77
C ASN A 200 -0.52 4.46 38.19
N LYS A 201 0.19 3.37 38.50
CA LYS A 201 0.81 3.15 39.82
C LYS A 201 2.00 4.07 40.14
N LYS A 202 2.51 4.82 39.16
CA LYS A 202 3.60 5.79 39.35
C LYS A 202 3.07 7.18 39.73
N GLY A 203 1.76 7.32 39.96
CA GLY A 203 1.17 8.61 40.30
C GLY A 203 1.12 9.59 39.13
N GLN A 204 1.16 9.10 37.88
CA GLN A 204 1.12 9.98 36.70
C GLN A 204 -0.32 10.21 36.22
N THR A 205 -0.61 11.45 35.83
CA THR A 205 -1.75 11.85 35.00
C THR A 205 -1.63 11.32 33.57
N LEU A 206 -2.70 11.46 32.77
CA LEU A 206 -2.68 11.10 31.36
C LEU A 206 -1.65 11.93 30.57
N ARG A 207 -1.57 13.24 30.84
CA ARG A 207 -0.63 14.16 30.18
C ARG A 207 0.81 13.81 30.52
N GLU A 208 1.13 13.60 31.80
CA GLU A 208 2.47 13.24 32.24
C GLU A 208 2.91 11.87 31.70
N TYR A 209 2.01 10.88 31.70
CA TYR A 209 2.30 9.59 31.11
C TYR A 209 2.56 9.70 29.60
N ALA A 210 1.76 10.45 28.85
CA ALA A 210 1.98 10.64 27.42
C ALA A 210 3.33 11.34 27.18
N ALA A 211 3.59 12.44 27.89
CA ALA A 211 4.81 13.23 27.77
C ALA A 211 6.07 12.41 28.08
N SER A 212 6.04 11.53 29.10
CA SER A 212 7.19 10.68 29.44
C SER A 212 7.53 9.62 28.39
N HIS A 213 6.71 9.48 27.34
CA HIS A 213 6.95 8.55 26.23
C HIS A 213 7.03 9.27 24.88
N TYR A 214 7.10 10.60 24.85
CA TYR A 214 7.32 11.32 23.61
C TYR A 214 8.75 11.12 23.12
N VAL A 215 8.87 10.92 21.80
CA VAL A 215 10.17 10.80 21.12
C VAL A 215 10.26 11.95 20.13
N THR A 216 11.32 12.75 20.23
CA THR A 216 11.61 13.84 19.30
C THR A 216 12.40 13.30 18.12
N THR A 217 11.93 13.57 16.91
CA THR A 217 12.57 13.20 15.64
C THR A 217 12.84 14.46 14.82
N ALA A 218 13.61 14.35 13.73
CA ALA A 218 13.84 15.46 12.81
C ALA A 218 12.51 16.06 12.25
N ASP A 219 11.48 15.23 12.14
CA ASP A 219 10.16 15.63 11.63
C ASP A 219 9.18 16.06 12.76
N GLY A 220 9.66 16.17 13.99
CA GLY A 220 8.91 16.59 15.19
C GLY A 220 8.62 15.45 16.17
N THR A 221 7.65 15.66 17.06
CA THR A 221 7.37 14.71 18.16
C THR A 221 6.42 13.58 17.75
N ILE A 222 6.68 12.37 18.23
CA ILE A 222 5.79 11.19 18.10
C ILE A 222 5.45 10.60 19.47
N ALA A 223 4.31 9.93 19.59
CA ALA A 223 3.90 9.23 20.81
C ALA A 223 4.46 7.80 20.83
N GLY A 224 5.37 7.52 21.77
CA GLY A 224 6.11 6.25 21.88
C GLY A 224 5.56 5.25 22.92
N ALA A 225 4.42 5.55 23.54
CA ALA A 225 3.90 4.76 24.67
C ALA A 225 3.58 3.30 24.29
N ILE A 226 3.03 3.06 23.09
CA ILE A 226 2.71 1.71 22.64
C ILE A 226 3.97 0.91 22.27
N GLN A 227 5.02 1.55 21.75
CA GLN A 227 6.31 0.92 21.45
C GLN A 227 7.01 0.50 22.76
N TYR A 228 6.95 1.34 23.79
CA TYR A 228 7.39 0.96 25.13
C TYR A 228 6.64 -0.27 25.66
N LYS A 229 5.32 -0.34 25.46
CA LYS A 229 4.51 -1.52 25.84
C LYS A 229 4.89 -2.77 25.06
N GLN A 230 5.11 -2.62 23.77
CA GLN A 230 5.54 -3.70 22.87
C GLN A 230 6.86 -4.32 23.35
N GLN A 231 7.86 -3.50 23.67
CA GLN A 231 9.13 -3.99 24.22
C GLN A 231 8.93 -4.73 25.55
N ARG A 232 8.09 -4.20 26.45
CA ARG A 232 7.82 -4.86 27.75
C ARG A 232 7.14 -6.22 27.60
N TYR A 233 6.21 -6.35 26.67
CA TYR A 233 5.56 -7.63 26.39
C TYR A 233 6.51 -8.62 25.73
N ARG A 234 7.34 -8.16 24.79
CA ARG A 234 8.41 -8.99 24.19
C ARG A 234 9.33 -9.55 25.26
N THR A 235 9.88 -8.71 26.13
CA THR A 235 10.78 -9.14 27.22
C THR A 235 10.14 -10.20 28.10
N ARG A 236 8.85 -10.04 28.45
CA ARG A 236 8.13 -11.03 29.25
C ARG A 236 7.97 -12.36 28.53
N VAL A 237 7.59 -12.33 27.26
CA VAL A 237 7.44 -13.55 26.46
C VAL A 237 8.77 -14.25 26.26
N ASN A 238 9.85 -13.51 25.96
CA ASN A 238 11.19 -14.08 25.86
C ASN A 238 11.60 -14.76 27.17
N LYS A 239 11.37 -14.10 28.31
CA LYS A 239 11.62 -14.69 29.62
C LYS A 239 10.83 -15.99 29.82
N SER A 240 9.53 -15.99 29.50
CA SER A 240 8.69 -17.20 29.59
C SER A 240 9.13 -18.33 28.65
N LYS A 241 9.72 -17.99 27.49
CA LYS A 241 10.26 -18.96 26.52
C LYS A 241 11.71 -19.38 26.81
N GLY A 242 12.36 -18.80 27.83
CA GLY A 242 13.78 -19.05 28.11
C GLY A 242 14.74 -18.42 27.10
N TYR A 243 14.30 -17.43 26.32
CA TYR A 243 15.16 -16.73 25.38
C TYR A 243 15.98 -15.65 26.10
N PRO A 244 17.30 -15.58 25.86
CA PRO A 244 18.14 -14.57 26.48
C PRO A 244 17.74 -13.16 26.02
N GLU A 245 17.93 -12.18 26.89
CA GLU A 245 17.83 -10.78 26.47
C GLU A 245 19.00 -10.44 25.54
N ASP A 246 18.68 -9.92 24.37
CA ASP A 246 19.69 -9.40 23.44
C ASP A 246 19.89 -7.89 23.69
N PRO A 247 21.02 -7.46 24.27
CA PRO A 247 21.29 -6.05 24.57
C PRO A 247 21.37 -5.20 23.29
N HIS A 248 21.73 -5.81 22.15
CA HIS A 248 21.86 -5.13 20.85
C HIS A 248 20.60 -5.23 20.00
N TYR A 249 19.48 -5.72 20.56
CA TYR A 249 18.24 -5.90 19.79
C TYR A 249 17.79 -4.62 19.07
N LYS A 250 17.87 -3.46 19.75
CA LYS A 250 17.46 -2.18 19.14
C LYS A 250 18.35 -1.77 17.97
N GLU A 251 19.66 -1.97 18.09
CA GLU A 251 20.63 -1.67 17.03
C GLU A 251 20.42 -2.59 15.83
N LYS A 252 20.25 -3.89 16.08
CA LYS A 252 19.92 -4.87 15.03
C LYS A 252 18.62 -4.52 14.31
N LEU A 253 17.60 -4.08 15.05
CA LEU A 253 16.31 -3.68 14.50
C LEU A 253 16.44 -2.46 13.59
N ALA A 254 17.21 -1.45 14.02
CA ALA A 254 17.48 -0.26 13.23
C ALA A 254 18.27 -0.59 11.95
N ALA A 255 19.31 -1.43 12.05
CA ALA A 255 20.09 -1.90 10.91
C ALA A 255 19.23 -2.68 9.90
N GLN A 256 18.36 -3.57 10.38
CA GLN A 256 17.42 -4.29 9.53
C GLN A 256 16.44 -3.33 8.83
N ALA A 257 15.94 -2.32 9.54
CA ALA A 257 15.02 -1.32 8.98
C ALA A 257 15.69 -0.51 7.87
N GLN A 258 16.93 -0.08 8.08
CA GLN A 258 17.74 0.56 7.04
C GLN A 258 17.95 -0.35 5.83
N ASN A 259 18.28 -1.63 6.06
CA ASN A 259 18.44 -2.60 4.97
C ASN A 259 17.15 -2.82 4.17
N THR A 260 15.98 -2.84 4.81
CA THR A 260 14.70 -2.95 4.09
C THR A 260 14.37 -1.74 3.24
N ILE A 261 14.69 -0.54 3.71
CA ILE A 261 14.60 0.66 2.88
C ILE A 261 15.55 0.56 1.69
N ALA A 262 16.81 0.15 1.91
CA ALA A 262 17.79 -0.03 0.84
C ALA A 262 17.35 -1.09 -0.19
N GLN A 263 16.76 -2.21 0.26
CA GLN A 263 16.20 -3.22 -0.62
C GLN A 263 14.98 -2.72 -1.39
N ALA A 264 14.12 -1.89 -0.78
CA ALA A 264 13.00 -1.26 -1.48
C ALA A 264 13.49 -0.30 -2.57
N ILE A 265 14.50 0.52 -2.27
CA ILE A 265 15.17 1.39 -3.26
C ILE A 265 15.69 0.55 -4.43
N LYS A 266 16.45 -0.51 -4.13
CA LYS A 266 16.98 -1.42 -5.16
C LYS A 266 15.86 -2.04 -6.00
N LYS A 267 14.81 -2.57 -5.37
CA LYS A 267 13.66 -3.17 -6.07
C LYS A 267 12.97 -2.18 -7.01
N ILE A 268 12.79 -0.94 -6.58
CA ILE A 268 12.18 0.10 -7.42
C ILE A 268 13.08 0.43 -8.60
N ASP A 269 14.37 0.68 -8.35
CA ASP A 269 15.33 1.02 -9.41
C ASP A 269 15.41 -0.09 -10.48
N HIS A 270 15.32 -1.35 -10.07
CA HIS A 270 15.35 -2.54 -10.94
C HIS A 270 13.99 -2.92 -11.57
N LEU A 271 12.92 -2.15 -11.36
CA LEU A 271 11.69 -2.35 -12.14
C LEU A 271 11.99 -2.14 -13.62
N ASN A 272 11.84 -3.20 -14.42
CA ASN A 272 12.10 -3.15 -15.85
C ASN A 272 10.98 -2.39 -16.56
N VAL A 273 11.35 -1.40 -17.38
CA VAL A 273 10.44 -0.55 -18.15
C VAL A 273 10.56 -0.87 -19.65
N ASP A 274 11.26 -1.94 -20.03
CA ASP A 274 11.40 -2.33 -21.44
C ASP A 274 10.05 -2.62 -22.10
N PHE A 275 9.96 -2.28 -23.38
CA PHE A 275 8.81 -2.61 -24.20
C PHE A 275 8.92 -4.01 -24.83
N ASP A 276 7.81 -4.74 -24.81
CA ASP A 276 7.61 -5.99 -25.54
C ASP A 276 6.51 -5.77 -26.62
N PRO A 277 6.81 -5.94 -27.92
CA PRO A 277 5.83 -5.81 -29.01
C PRO A 277 4.59 -6.71 -28.88
N SER A 278 4.64 -7.75 -28.06
CA SER A 278 3.50 -8.64 -27.79
C SER A 278 2.51 -8.08 -26.76
N GLN A 279 2.84 -6.96 -26.11
CA GLN A 279 2.03 -6.34 -25.06
C GLN A 279 1.67 -4.90 -25.41
N SER A 280 0.49 -4.44 -24.98
CA SER A 280 0.16 -3.03 -25.15
C SER A 280 0.93 -2.16 -24.15
N LEU A 281 1.32 -0.95 -24.57
CA LEU A 281 2.00 0.00 -23.67
C LEU A 281 1.16 0.34 -22.43
N GLN A 282 -0.16 0.38 -22.58
CA GLN A 282 -1.10 0.68 -21.49
C GLN A 282 -1.14 -0.44 -20.43
N GLU A 283 -1.02 -1.71 -20.84
CA GLU A 283 -0.93 -2.85 -19.92
C GLU A 283 0.38 -2.84 -19.15
N ILE A 284 1.52 -2.61 -19.84
CA ILE A 284 2.85 -2.50 -19.22
C ILE A 284 2.83 -1.37 -18.19
N HIS A 285 2.35 -0.18 -18.58
CA HIS A 285 2.23 0.98 -17.70
C HIS A 285 1.41 0.66 -16.43
N SER A 286 0.22 0.07 -16.60
CA SER A 286 -0.67 -0.27 -15.48
C SER A 286 -0.05 -1.31 -14.55
N ALA A 287 0.64 -2.31 -15.11
CA ALA A 287 1.34 -3.34 -14.35
C ALA A 287 2.50 -2.75 -13.52
N LEU A 288 3.30 -1.86 -14.10
CA LEU A 288 4.42 -1.22 -13.41
C LEU A 288 3.97 -0.26 -12.32
N LEU A 289 2.92 0.54 -12.55
CA LEU A 289 2.31 1.37 -11.50
C LEU A 289 1.85 0.52 -10.32
N LEU A 290 1.22 -0.63 -10.60
CA LEU A 290 0.79 -1.55 -9.55
C LEU A 290 1.97 -2.14 -8.77
N GLN A 291 3.07 -2.50 -9.45
CA GLN A 291 4.29 -3.00 -8.81
C GLN A 291 4.94 -1.92 -7.92
N LEU A 292 5.09 -0.70 -8.43
CA LEU A 292 5.64 0.43 -7.69
C LEU A 292 4.79 0.72 -6.44
N LYS A 293 3.47 0.75 -6.59
CA LYS A 293 2.52 0.91 -5.49
C LYS A 293 2.64 -0.22 -4.46
N LYS A 294 2.75 -1.48 -4.90
CA LYS A 294 2.93 -2.63 -3.99
C LYS A 294 4.19 -2.51 -3.15
N ILE A 295 5.31 -2.05 -3.72
CA ILE A 295 6.56 -1.84 -2.97
C ILE A 295 6.40 -0.68 -1.97
N ARG A 296 5.92 0.48 -2.45
CA ARG A 296 5.74 1.70 -1.64
C ARG A 296 4.79 1.48 -0.47
N ASP A 297 3.69 0.77 -0.71
CA ASP A 297 2.64 0.56 0.28
C ASP A 297 2.86 -0.72 1.08
N SER A 298 3.99 -1.42 0.86
CA SER A 298 4.33 -2.66 1.53
C SER A 298 4.44 -2.49 3.05
N ARG A 299 3.97 -3.51 3.77
CA ARG A 299 4.00 -3.54 5.23
C ARG A 299 5.43 -3.47 5.80
N PRO A 300 6.42 -4.24 5.28
CA PRO A 300 7.81 -4.15 5.74
C PRO A 300 8.37 -2.72 5.70
N LEU A 301 8.10 -1.98 4.61
CA LEU A 301 8.60 -0.62 4.44
C LEU A 301 7.96 0.37 5.44
N LYS A 302 6.64 0.24 5.67
CA LYS A 302 5.92 1.01 6.70
C LYS A 302 6.44 0.74 8.11
N ASP A 303 6.71 -0.53 8.44
CA ASP A 303 7.27 -0.88 9.74
C ASP A 303 8.69 -0.33 9.91
N ALA A 304 9.52 -0.38 8.86
CA ALA A 304 10.87 0.18 8.87
C ALA A 304 10.87 1.69 9.17
N TYR A 305 9.98 2.46 8.54
CA TYR A 305 9.81 3.89 8.87
C TYR A 305 9.45 4.10 10.34
N THR A 306 8.58 3.23 10.88
CA THR A 306 8.12 3.38 12.25
C THR A 306 9.17 2.93 13.28
N VAL A 307 10.10 2.05 12.92
CA VAL A 307 11.28 1.70 13.74
C VAL A 307 12.28 2.86 13.76
N LEU A 308 12.51 3.46 12.59
CA LEU A 308 13.44 4.58 12.43
C LEU A 308 12.83 5.94 12.81
N ASN A 309 11.56 5.94 13.27
CA ASN A 309 10.81 7.14 13.65
C ASN A 309 10.73 8.21 12.55
N LEU A 310 10.63 7.77 11.29
CA LEU A 310 10.51 8.62 10.12
C LEU A 310 9.04 8.98 9.87
N LYS A 311 8.72 10.27 9.74
CA LYS A 311 7.34 10.68 9.34
C LYS A 311 7.15 10.67 7.83
N LYS A 312 8.25 10.78 7.08
CA LYS A 312 8.28 10.76 5.61
C LYS A 312 9.28 9.73 5.11
N PRO A 313 9.12 9.20 3.87
CA PRO A 313 10.13 8.35 3.26
C PRO A 313 11.49 9.07 3.19
N PRO A 314 12.62 8.38 3.34
CA PRO A 314 13.94 9.00 3.13
C PRO A 314 14.09 9.61 1.74
N GLN A 315 14.87 10.68 1.63
CA GLN A 315 15.08 11.40 0.37
C GLN A 315 15.51 10.48 -0.77
N ALA A 316 16.49 9.61 -0.55
CA ALA A 316 16.95 8.65 -1.58
C ALA A 316 15.82 7.74 -2.11
N LEU A 317 14.86 7.37 -1.27
CA LEU A 317 13.70 6.59 -1.70
C LEU A 317 12.68 7.45 -2.44
N GLN A 318 12.49 8.71 -2.04
CA GLN A 318 11.63 9.64 -2.78
C GLN A 318 12.18 9.91 -4.18
N GLU A 319 13.49 10.13 -4.30
CA GLU A 319 14.19 10.35 -5.57
C GLU A 319 14.05 9.15 -6.50
N VAL A 320 14.27 7.92 -6.00
CA VAL A 320 14.14 6.71 -6.84
C VAL A 320 12.69 6.47 -7.26
N ILE A 321 11.71 6.78 -6.39
CA ILE A 321 10.28 6.70 -6.74
C ILE A 321 9.96 7.72 -7.83
N ALA A 322 10.39 8.98 -7.68
CA ALA A 322 10.14 10.04 -8.66
C ALA A 322 10.75 9.70 -10.02
N LYS A 323 12.02 9.28 -10.04
CA LYS A 323 12.73 8.84 -11.25
C LYS A 323 12.02 7.66 -11.92
N LYS A 324 11.59 6.65 -11.16
CA LYS A 324 10.90 5.48 -11.74
C LYS A 324 9.49 5.83 -12.22
N GLN A 325 8.78 6.71 -11.52
CA GLN A 325 7.47 7.21 -11.94
C GLN A 325 7.59 7.95 -13.28
N GLU A 326 8.58 8.83 -13.44
CA GLU A 326 8.84 9.53 -14.70
C GLU A 326 9.11 8.55 -15.85
N GLN A 327 9.92 7.50 -15.61
CA GLN A 327 10.16 6.44 -16.62
C GLN A 327 8.86 5.70 -17.00
N ILE A 328 8.00 5.42 -16.02
CA ILE A 328 6.70 4.78 -16.27
C ILE A 328 5.78 5.73 -17.06
N ASP A 329 5.71 7.00 -16.71
CA ASP A 329 4.86 8.00 -17.37
C ASP A 329 5.24 8.20 -18.85
N ARG A 330 6.50 7.93 -19.22
CA ARG A 330 6.93 7.89 -20.63
C ARG A 330 6.25 6.77 -21.45
N LEU A 331 5.86 5.66 -20.84
CA LEU A 331 5.05 4.64 -21.52
C LEU A 331 3.67 5.17 -21.87
N LEU A 332 3.07 5.99 -20.99
CA LEU A 332 1.78 6.62 -21.26
C LEU A 332 1.90 7.59 -22.43
N PHE A 333 2.97 8.40 -22.48
CA PHE A 333 3.27 9.27 -23.61
C PHE A 333 3.34 8.51 -24.94
N LEU A 334 4.05 7.38 -24.99
CA LEU A 334 4.14 6.54 -26.19
C LEU A 334 2.81 5.88 -26.56
N SER A 335 2.01 5.50 -25.55
CA SER A 335 0.69 4.90 -25.73
C SER A 335 -0.32 5.91 -26.31
N GLU A 336 -0.30 7.15 -25.85
CA GLU A 336 -1.14 8.24 -26.37
C GLU A 336 -0.83 8.56 -27.83
N MET A 337 0.45 8.49 -28.21
CA MET A 337 0.91 8.60 -29.60
C MET A 337 0.63 7.33 -30.44
N LYS A 338 0.06 6.28 -29.83
CA LYS A 338 -0.24 4.98 -30.48
C LYS A 338 1.01 4.34 -31.11
N PHE A 339 2.18 4.55 -30.52
CA PHE A 339 3.46 4.08 -31.07
C PHE A 339 3.50 2.55 -31.20
N ASP A 340 2.98 1.83 -30.20
CA ASP A 340 2.82 0.38 -30.20
C ASP A 340 1.94 -0.11 -31.35
N LYS A 341 0.83 0.58 -31.63
CA LYS A 341 -0.06 0.22 -32.75
C LYS A 341 0.63 0.36 -34.10
N HIS A 342 1.42 1.42 -34.29
CA HIS A 342 2.22 1.59 -35.51
C HIS A 342 3.26 0.49 -35.65
N LEU A 343 3.94 0.13 -34.56
CA LEU A 343 4.94 -0.92 -34.55
C LEU A 343 4.32 -2.31 -34.87
N VAL A 344 3.15 -2.62 -34.31
CA VAL A 344 2.39 -3.86 -34.65
C VAL A 344 2.08 -3.90 -36.15
N ILE A 345 1.67 -2.78 -36.75
CA ILE A 345 1.44 -2.69 -38.21
C ILE A 345 2.74 -2.96 -38.98
N PHE A 346 3.87 -2.38 -38.57
CA PHE A 346 5.15 -2.60 -39.23
C PHE A 346 5.63 -4.05 -39.10
N ILE A 347 5.46 -4.69 -37.94
CA ILE A 347 5.80 -6.10 -37.73
C ILE A 347 4.94 -6.99 -38.63
N ALA A 348 3.61 -6.79 -38.66
CA ALA A 348 2.73 -7.56 -39.54
C ALA A 348 3.11 -7.39 -41.03
N LYS A 349 3.47 -6.17 -41.44
CA LYS A 349 3.95 -5.92 -42.80
C LYS A 349 5.31 -6.55 -43.10
N ASN A 350 6.18 -6.68 -42.09
CA ASN A 350 7.46 -7.38 -42.22
C ASN A 350 7.20 -8.87 -42.46
N ASP A 351 6.28 -9.47 -41.71
CA ASP A 351 5.90 -10.88 -41.87
C ASP A 351 5.29 -11.14 -43.26
N GLU A 352 4.42 -10.27 -43.75
CA GLU A 352 3.90 -10.33 -45.12
C GLU A 352 5.02 -10.27 -46.17
N MET A 353 6.04 -9.44 -45.93
CA MET A 353 7.17 -9.26 -46.84
C MET A 353 8.10 -10.48 -46.83
N MET A 354 8.32 -11.09 -45.66
CA MET A 354 9.01 -12.36 -45.51
C MET A 354 8.33 -13.47 -46.31
N GLU A 355 7.00 -13.58 -46.23
CA GLU A 355 6.24 -14.59 -47.01
C GLU A 355 6.33 -14.34 -48.53
N LYS A 356 6.33 -13.07 -48.97
CA LYS A 356 6.55 -12.71 -50.38
C LYS A 356 7.96 -13.07 -50.84
N ALA A 357 8.98 -12.86 -50.01
CA ALA A 357 10.37 -13.17 -50.32
C ALA A 357 10.63 -14.67 -50.56
N LYS A 358 9.88 -15.56 -49.90
CA LYS A 358 9.93 -17.01 -50.18
C LYS A 358 9.57 -17.36 -51.62
N LYS A 359 8.76 -16.52 -52.27
CA LYS A 359 8.24 -16.74 -53.63
C LYS A 359 8.91 -15.85 -54.68
N ASN A 360 9.53 -14.75 -54.26
CA ASN A 360 10.19 -13.80 -55.15
C ASN A 360 11.46 -13.22 -54.50
N PRO A 361 12.66 -13.57 -55.01
CA PRO A 361 13.94 -13.04 -54.53
C PRO A 361 14.06 -11.51 -54.53
N ASP A 362 13.29 -10.80 -55.37
CA ASP A 362 13.29 -9.33 -55.43
C ASP A 362 12.86 -8.69 -54.09
N TYR A 363 12.20 -9.44 -53.22
CA TYR A 363 11.78 -8.99 -51.89
C TYR A 363 12.81 -9.25 -50.78
N GLU A 364 13.89 -9.99 -51.03
CA GLU A 364 14.87 -10.37 -49.99
C GLU A 364 15.52 -9.15 -49.33
N LYS A 365 15.98 -8.18 -50.15
CA LYS A 365 16.54 -6.92 -49.66
C LYS A 365 15.51 -6.06 -48.92
N ALA A 366 14.26 -6.11 -49.36
CA ALA A 366 13.17 -5.38 -48.72
C ALA A 366 12.88 -5.96 -47.32
N THR A 367 12.80 -7.29 -47.19
CA THR A 367 12.64 -8.01 -45.92
C THR A 367 13.75 -7.70 -44.91
N GLN A 368 15.01 -7.71 -45.34
CA GLN A 368 16.13 -7.34 -44.47
C GLN A 368 15.99 -5.90 -43.99
N THR A 369 15.58 -4.99 -44.89
CA THR A 369 15.38 -3.57 -44.57
C THR A 369 14.24 -3.36 -43.58
N THR A 370 13.12 -4.07 -43.74
CA THR A 370 11.95 -3.95 -42.85
C THR A 370 12.22 -4.53 -41.47
N THR A 371 13.01 -5.60 -41.38
CA THR A 371 13.45 -6.17 -40.10
C THR A 371 14.31 -5.17 -39.34
N VAL A 372 15.37 -4.64 -39.97
CA VAL A 372 16.25 -3.61 -39.38
C VAL A 372 15.48 -2.36 -39.00
N PHE A 373 14.48 -1.97 -39.80
CA PHE A 373 13.61 -0.84 -39.48
C PHE A 373 12.80 -1.06 -38.20
N CYS A 374 12.13 -2.21 -38.05
CA CYS A 374 11.37 -2.54 -36.85
C CYS A 374 12.27 -2.61 -35.61
N GLU A 375 13.44 -3.24 -35.71
CA GLU A 375 14.44 -3.30 -34.63
C GLU A 375 14.92 -1.91 -34.22
N ALA A 376 15.17 -1.01 -35.19
CA ALA A 376 15.57 0.36 -34.92
C ALA A 376 14.48 1.16 -34.20
N LEU A 377 13.20 0.95 -34.52
CA LEU A 377 12.08 1.60 -33.83
C LEU A 377 11.93 1.10 -32.39
N VAL A 378 12.08 -0.20 -32.15
CA VAL A 378 12.12 -0.77 -30.79
C VAL A 378 13.28 -0.20 -29.99
N ALA A 379 14.47 -0.11 -30.60
CA ALA A 379 15.65 0.46 -29.97
C ALA A 379 15.47 1.95 -29.62
N ALA A 380 14.88 2.75 -30.53
CA ALA A 380 14.58 4.16 -30.29
C ALA A 380 13.62 4.35 -29.10
N MET A 381 12.58 3.51 -29.02
CA MET A 381 11.63 3.53 -27.91
C MET A 381 12.29 3.14 -26.58
N ASN A 382 13.05 2.05 -26.54
CA ASN A 382 13.75 1.65 -25.32
C ASN A 382 14.78 2.72 -24.90
N LYS A 383 15.49 3.34 -25.85
CA LYS A 383 16.38 4.48 -25.56
C LYS A 383 15.62 5.66 -24.95
N PHE A 384 14.42 5.97 -25.43
CA PHE A 384 13.54 7.01 -24.85
C PHE A 384 13.09 6.65 -23.43
N LEU A 385 12.71 5.41 -23.17
CA LEU A 385 12.28 4.93 -21.85
C LEU A 385 13.42 5.00 -20.82
N HIS A 386 14.65 4.75 -21.25
CA HIS A 386 15.85 4.77 -20.40
C HIS A 386 16.61 6.10 -20.38
N ALA A 387 16.18 7.12 -21.15
CA ALA A 387 16.85 8.41 -21.21
C ALA A 387 16.86 9.12 -19.83
N ARG A 388 17.89 9.92 -19.55
CA ARG A 388 17.93 10.73 -18.33
C ARG A 388 17.00 11.93 -18.45
N ALA A 389 16.37 12.35 -17.36
CA ALA A 389 15.42 13.47 -17.32
C ALA A 389 15.98 14.79 -17.89
N GLU A 390 17.30 15.00 -17.78
CA GLU A 390 18.01 16.19 -18.25
C GLU A 390 18.25 16.22 -19.77
N GLN A 391 17.94 15.16 -20.50
CA GLN A 391 18.12 15.11 -21.96
C GLN A 391 16.85 15.60 -22.67
N PRO A 392 16.95 16.23 -23.86
CA PRO A 392 15.81 16.54 -24.71
C PRO A 392 15.26 15.24 -25.33
N PHE A 393 14.71 14.37 -24.48
CA PHE A 393 14.41 12.98 -24.81
C PHE A 393 13.33 12.86 -25.90
N LYS A 394 12.42 13.85 -26.00
CA LYS A 394 11.41 13.94 -27.07
C LYS A 394 12.04 14.18 -28.45
N GLU A 395 13.02 15.09 -28.52
CA GLU A 395 13.75 15.39 -29.76
C GLU A 395 14.58 14.19 -30.20
N ASN A 396 15.24 13.52 -29.24
CA ASN A 396 16.02 12.31 -29.51
C ASN A 396 15.17 11.17 -30.07
N LEU A 397 13.96 10.92 -29.52
CA LEU A 397 13.06 9.90 -30.05
C LEU A 397 12.67 10.20 -31.50
N TYR A 398 12.35 11.46 -31.79
CA TYR A 398 11.99 11.89 -33.14
C TYR A 398 13.11 11.68 -34.14
N ASP A 399 14.32 12.10 -33.79
CA ASP A 399 15.49 12.00 -34.66
C ASP A 399 15.90 10.54 -34.88
N ASP A 400 15.83 9.69 -33.85
CA ASP A 400 16.08 8.26 -33.97
C ASP A 400 15.05 7.60 -34.91
N CYS A 401 13.76 7.93 -34.76
CA CYS A 401 12.70 7.44 -35.66
C CYS A 401 12.91 7.95 -37.10
N LYS A 402 13.25 9.23 -37.28
CA LYS A 402 13.56 9.81 -38.60
C LYS A 402 14.73 9.12 -39.27
N MET A 403 15.80 8.85 -38.53
CA MET A 403 16.97 8.15 -39.05
C MET A 403 16.61 6.74 -39.51
N ALA A 404 15.82 6.00 -38.72
CA ALA A 404 15.32 4.68 -39.12
C ALA A 404 14.51 4.75 -40.43
N ILE A 405 13.64 5.75 -40.55
CA ILE A 405 12.80 5.96 -41.74
C ILE A 405 13.64 6.32 -42.98
N ARG A 406 14.60 7.24 -42.86
CA ARG A 406 15.48 7.63 -43.97
C ARG A 406 16.29 6.45 -44.50
N ASN A 407 16.77 5.59 -43.59
CA ASN A 407 17.48 4.39 -43.98
C ASN A 407 16.56 3.38 -44.69
N ALA A 408 15.37 3.14 -44.17
CA ALA A 408 14.40 2.24 -44.78
C ALA A 408 13.90 2.73 -46.15
N SER A 409 13.70 4.05 -46.31
CA SER A 409 13.17 4.69 -47.52
C SER A 409 14.03 4.43 -48.77
N LYS A 410 15.34 4.24 -48.61
CA LYS A 410 16.27 3.93 -49.71
C LYS A 410 15.85 2.70 -50.50
N ILE A 411 15.19 1.73 -49.86
CA ILE A 411 14.72 0.48 -50.47
C ILE A 411 13.19 0.44 -50.54
N LEU A 412 12.50 0.90 -49.48
CA LEU A 412 11.05 0.79 -49.37
C LEU A 412 10.24 1.75 -50.24
N HIS A 413 10.88 2.74 -50.91
CA HIS A 413 10.20 3.63 -51.87
C HIS A 413 9.58 2.91 -53.07
N LYS A 414 9.90 1.63 -53.30
CA LYS A 414 9.27 0.80 -54.35
C LYS A 414 8.05 0.03 -53.86
N HIS A 415 7.73 0.11 -52.55
CA HIS A 415 6.67 -0.66 -51.91
C HIS A 415 5.58 0.29 -51.37
N ARG A 416 4.56 0.58 -52.20
CA ARG A 416 3.50 1.57 -51.93
C ARG A 416 2.81 1.41 -50.56
N GLU A 417 2.57 0.17 -50.14
CA GLU A 417 1.92 -0.15 -48.86
C GLU A 417 2.78 0.22 -47.64
N TRP A 418 4.11 0.13 -47.77
CA TRP A 418 5.05 0.55 -46.73
C TRP A 418 5.18 2.07 -46.65
N ILE A 419 5.20 2.75 -47.80
CA ILE A 419 5.21 4.21 -47.88
C ILE A 419 3.99 4.78 -47.14
N GLY A 420 2.79 4.24 -47.38
CA GLY A 420 1.58 4.69 -46.71
C GLY A 420 1.65 4.56 -45.18
N ALA A 421 2.14 3.41 -44.69
CA ALA A 421 2.28 3.16 -43.25
C ALA A 421 3.33 4.09 -42.61
N ILE A 422 4.50 4.27 -43.24
CA ILE A 422 5.56 5.16 -42.76
C ILE A 422 5.09 6.63 -42.72
N LYS A 423 4.37 7.09 -43.76
CA LYS A 423 3.81 8.46 -43.79
C LYS A 423 2.84 8.70 -42.65
N LYS A 424 1.95 7.73 -42.38
CA LYS A 424 0.98 7.86 -41.29
C LYS A 424 1.68 7.91 -39.92
N PHE A 425 2.67 7.07 -39.70
CA PHE A 425 3.51 7.12 -38.49
C PHE A 425 4.25 8.45 -38.33
N LEU A 426 4.85 8.98 -39.40
CA LEU A 426 5.51 10.30 -39.39
C LEU A 426 4.56 11.43 -39.02
N ILE A 427 3.36 11.46 -39.60
CA ILE A 427 2.33 12.46 -39.28
C ILE A 427 1.97 12.38 -37.79
N ASP A 428 1.67 11.17 -37.29
CA ASP A 428 1.20 10.97 -35.92
C ASP A 428 2.28 11.35 -34.90
N ILE A 429 3.54 10.94 -35.14
CA ILE A 429 4.67 11.33 -34.30
C ILE A 429 4.90 12.84 -34.33
N ALA A 430 4.95 13.43 -35.52
CA ALA A 430 5.25 14.85 -35.66
C ALA A 430 4.14 15.71 -35.05
N ALA A 431 2.86 15.38 -35.27
CA ALA A 431 1.73 16.08 -34.67
C ALA A 431 1.72 16.01 -33.14
N PHE A 432 2.04 14.84 -32.59
CA PHE A 432 2.08 14.64 -31.14
C PHE A 432 3.25 15.38 -30.48
N LEU A 433 4.42 15.41 -31.12
CA LEU A 433 5.63 16.05 -30.59
C LEU A 433 5.67 17.57 -30.76
N THR A 434 5.12 18.10 -31.85
CA THR A 434 5.20 19.55 -32.16
C THR A 434 4.09 20.37 -31.50
N LEU A 435 2.92 19.78 -31.23
CA LEU A 435 1.75 20.59 -30.87
C LEU A 435 0.83 20.02 -29.77
N GLY A 436 1.07 18.81 -29.24
CA GLY A 436 0.24 18.23 -28.17
C GLY A 436 -1.26 18.07 -28.52
N PHE A 437 -1.63 18.12 -29.80
CA PHE A 437 -3.04 18.05 -30.22
C PHE A 437 -3.52 16.61 -30.36
N SER A 438 -4.60 16.27 -29.64
CA SER A 438 -5.43 15.10 -29.91
C SER A 438 -6.11 15.17 -31.28
N ASP A 439 -6.33 14.01 -31.90
CA ASP A 439 -6.90 13.64 -33.23
C ASP A 439 -7.89 14.60 -33.96
N GLY A 440 -8.49 15.60 -33.31
CA GLY A 440 -9.59 16.42 -33.85
C GLY A 440 -9.23 17.57 -34.81
N LYS A 441 -7.94 17.93 -35.00
CA LYS A 441 -7.52 19.01 -35.93
C LYS A 441 -6.62 18.56 -37.09
N LEU A 442 -6.33 17.26 -37.21
CA LEU A 442 -5.53 16.68 -38.31
C LEU A 442 -6.27 16.56 -39.66
N GLY A 443 -7.39 17.27 -39.83
CA GLY A 443 -8.12 17.33 -41.12
C GLY A 443 -7.29 17.83 -42.30
N ILE A 444 -6.11 18.41 -42.04
CA ILE A 444 -5.15 18.89 -43.03
C ILE A 444 -4.36 17.72 -43.68
N PHE A 445 -4.26 16.55 -43.04
CA PHE A 445 -3.52 15.38 -43.55
C PHE A 445 -4.42 14.22 -44.03
N ALA A 446 -5.71 14.46 -44.26
CA ALA A 446 -6.71 13.43 -44.55
C ALA A 446 -6.49 12.66 -45.87
N LYS A 447 -5.55 13.07 -46.72
CA LYS A 447 -5.15 12.33 -47.92
C LYS A 447 -3.63 12.28 -48.03
N THR A 448 -3.03 11.16 -47.65
CA THR A 448 -1.64 10.85 -47.98
C THR A 448 -1.55 10.50 -49.46
N ASP A 449 -0.96 11.37 -50.28
CA ASP A 449 -0.64 11.00 -51.66
C ASP A 449 0.45 9.93 -51.67
N SER A 450 0.06 8.72 -52.07
CA SER A 450 0.97 7.57 -52.16
C SER A 450 2.07 7.70 -53.22
N GLY A 451 2.00 8.69 -54.12
CA GLY A 451 2.99 8.95 -55.17
C GLY A 451 4.14 9.88 -54.78
N GLN A 452 3.99 10.68 -53.72
CA GLN A 452 5.01 11.63 -53.29
C GLN A 452 6.18 10.92 -52.57
N LYS A 453 7.43 11.27 -52.91
CA LYS A 453 8.64 10.75 -52.25
C LYS A 453 8.65 11.08 -50.76
N LEU A 454 9.13 10.13 -49.94
CA LEU A 454 9.15 10.26 -48.47
C LEU A 454 9.96 11.48 -47.99
N ASP A 455 11.10 11.78 -48.61
CA ASP A 455 11.94 12.92 -48.23
C ASP A 455 11.24 14.28 -48.48
N ALA A 456 10.50 14.41 -49.58
CA ALA A 456 9.73 15.62 -49.89
C ALA A 456 8.52 15.76 -48.95
N PHE A 457 7.88 14.64 -48.63
CA PHE A 457 6.78 14.60 -47.68
C PHE A 457 7.22 14.95 -46.24
N GLU A 458 8.42 14.54 -45.82
CA GLU A 458 8.99 14.90 -44.52
C GLU A 458 9.15 16.43 -44.42
N VAL A 459 9.73 17.06 -45.45
CA VAL A 459 9.91 18.52 -45.51
C VAL A 459 8.55 19.24 -45.49
N ASP A 460 7.56 18.74 -46.23
CA ASP A 460 6.22 19.33 -46.26
C ASP A 460 5.50 19.22 -44.92
N VAL A 461 5.58 18.07 -44.24
CA VAL A 461 4.99 17.88 -42.90
C VAL A 461 5.65 18.81 -41.89
N VAL A 462 6.98 18.92 -41.88
CA VAL A 462 7.71 19.82 -40.97
C VAL A 462 7.38 21.29 -41.26
N ASN A 463 7.35 21.69 -42.53
CA ASN A 463 7.02 23.06 -42.93
C ASN A 463 5.57 23.43 -42.58
N GLN A 464 4.62 22.51 -42.76
CA GLN A 464 3.21 22.74 -42.40
C GLN A 464 3.00 22.80 -40.88
N LEU A 465 3.71 21.98 -40.10
CA LEU A 465 3.68 22.04 -38.64
C LEU A 465 4.32 23.33 -38.10
N ASN A 466 5.43 23.79 -38.71
CA ASN A 466 6.08 25.05 -38.36
C ASN A 466 5.25 26.29 -38.78
N ALA A 467 4.39 26.17 -39.79
CA ALA A 467 3.50 27.24 -40.24
C ALA A 467 2.18 27.32 -39.44
N THR A 468 1.90 26.35 -38.57
CA THR A 468 0.67 26.28 -37.75
C THR A 468 0.90 26.44 -36.23
N GLY A 469 2.16 26.55 -35.80
CA GLY A 469 2.55 27.07 -34.48
C GLY A 469 2.85 28.56 -34.53
#